data_AF-A0A814K8E8-F1
#
_entry.id   AF-A0A814K8E8-F1
#
_cell.length_a   1.000
_cell.length_b   1.000
_cell.length_c   1.000
_cell.angle_alpha   90.00
_cell.angle_beta   90.00
_cell.angle_gamma   90.00
#
_symmetry.space_group_name_H-M   'P 1'
#
loop_
_entity.id
_entity.type
_entity.pdbx_description
1 polymer ?
#
loop_
_entity_poly.entity_id
_entity_poly.type
_entity_poly.pdbx_seq_one_letter_code
_entity_poly.pdbx_strand_id
1 'polypeptide(L)'
;MEKDIHSRYPNGASSTFLSSQNSSSTTTKKLVIKNLKSSTSAPPPDYFDKIWPLLKQALQAILNGTTSPTNEEQLYRHIEHLCTITSTSDTNSSPASLLYENLKKVFDDHVQTVLPALLSEMGDSNDYLRLLNTTWDDHSIRSILIRQLFIYLDRTYVLHASVPSIWQVFIGMNLIDNQLSFSGN
;
A
#
# COMPACT_ATOMS: atom_id res chain seq x y z
N MET A 1 22.16 44.90 -43.86
CA MET A 1 22.85 46.18 -44.11
C MET A 1 22.42 47.11 -42.99
N GLU A 2 23.20 47.17 -41.90
CA GLU A 2 24.15 48.28 -41.64
C GLU A 2 23.36 49.58 -41.34
N LYS A 3 23.40 50.23 -40.17
CA LYS A 3 24.53 50.54 -39.28
C LYS A 3 24.03 50.98 -37.89
N ASP A 4 24.86 50.70 -36.88
CA ASP A 4 24.87 51.30 -35.54
C ASP A 4 24.85 52.83 -35.54
N ILE A 5 24.17 53.41 -34.56
CA ILE A 5 24.16 54.84 -34.26
C ILE A 5 24.50 55.06 -32.77
N HIS A 6 25.60 55.79 -32.58
CA HIS A 6 25.96 56.69 -31.48
C HIS A 6 26.38 56.15 -30.11
N SER A 7 27.68 56.34 -29.86
CA SER A 7 28.26 56.78 -28.59
C SER A 7 27.65 58.11 -28.09
N ARG A 8 27.23 58.13 -26.81
CA ARG A 8 27.28 59.31 -25.92
C ARG A 8 27.61 58.84 -24.49
N TYR A 9 28.77 59.26 -23.99
CA TYR A 9 29.06 59.42 -22.54
C TYR A 9 28.63 60.86 -22.13
N PRO A 10 28.68 61.35 -20.86
CA PRO A 10 29.26 60.77 -19.63
C PRO A 10 28.51 61.04 -18.28
N ASN A 11 29.08 60.50 -17.21
CA ASN A 11 29.18 61.01 -15.81
C ASN A 11 27.95 61.25 -14.93
N GLY A 12 27.96 60.56 -13.77
CA GLY A 12 27.22 60.95 -12.57
C GLY A 12 27.51 60.07 -11.34
N ALA A 13 28.48 60.49 -10.53
CA ALA A 13 28.65 60.22 -9.09
C ALA A 13 28.98 58.78 -8.59
N SER A 14 30.24 58.66 -8.17
CA SER A 14 30.84 57.89 -7.07
C SER A 14 29.90 57.17 -6.07
N SER A 15 30.18 55.89 -5.83
CA SER A 15 30.69 55.49 -4.50
C SER A 15 31.48 54.19 -4.60
N THR A 16 32.71 54.27 -4.14
CA THR A 16 33.60 53.16 -3.88
C THR A 16 32.99 52.30 -2.77
N PHE A 17 32.69 51.04 -3.06
CA PHE A 17 32.70 50.00 -2.02
C PHE A 17 33.60 48.87 -2.47
N LEU A 18 34.76 48.84 -1.83
CA LEU A 18 35.73 47.76 -1.87
C LEU A 18 35.10 46.50 -1.24
N SER A 19 35.22 45.42 -2.00
CA SER A 19 35.39 44.02 -1.61
C SER A 19 35.02 43.59 -0.19
N SER A 20 34.07 42.65 -0.11
CA SER A 20 34.19 41.52 0.81
C SER A 20 33.63 40.28 0.14
N GLN A 21 34.53 39.44 -0.36
CA GLN A 21 34.23 38.03 -0.52
C GLN A 21 33.99 37.48 0.88
N ASN A 22 32.77 37.03 1.17
CA ASN A 22 32.55 36.10 2.26
C ASN A 22 31.76 34.91 1.73
N SER A 23 32.50 33.84 1.49
CA SER A 23 32.00 32.47 1.41
C SER A 23 31.30 32.12 2.73
N SER A 24 29.99 32.35 2.83
CA SER A 24 29.20 31.83 3.94
C SER A 24 28.52 30.55 3.52
N SER A 25 29.15 29.45 3.94
CA SER A 25 28.60 28.11 4.05
C SER A 25 27.09 28.12 4.35
N THR A 26 26.31 27.44 3.52
CA THR A 26 24.91 27.10 3.80
C THR A 26 24.86 26.14 4.99
N THR A 27 24.95 26.66 6.21
CA THR A 27 24.68 25.89 7.41
C THR A 27 23.18 25.72 7.54
N THR A 28 22.68 24.57 7.08
CA THR A 28 21.33 24.09 7.33
C THR A 28 21.10 24.11 8.84
N LYS A 29 20.19 24.96 9.32
CA LYS A 29 19.88 25.07 10.74
C LYS A 29 19.19 23.78 11.20
N LYS A 30 19.95 22.91 11.86
CA LYS A 30 19.46 21.66 12.46
C LYS A 30 18.55 21.99 13.65
N LEU A 31 17.26 21.70 13.52
CA LEU A 31 16.30 21.78 14.62
C LEU A 31 16.53 20.58 15.55
N VAL A 32 16.86 20.87 16.82
CA VAL A 32 17.04 19.87 17.88
C VAL A 32 15.88 20.01 18.85
N ILE A 33 14.96 19.05 18.84
CA ILE A 33 13.83 19.01 19.77
C ILE A 33 14.33 18.42 21.11
N LYS A 34 14.52 19.27 22.13
CA LYS A 34 14.79 18.83 23.51
C LYS A 34 13.49 18.36 24.15
N ASN A 35 13.49 17.18 24.77
CA ASN A 35 12.31 16.45 25.27
C ASN A 35 11.43 15.80 24.20
N LEU A 36 12.01 15.32 23.09
CA LEU A 36 11.37 14.25 22.35
C LEU A 36 11.39 13.01 23.26
N LYS A 37 10.33 12.81 24.06
CA LYS A 37 10.04 11.48 24.58
C LYS A 37 9.80 10.63 23.34
N SER A 38 10.82 9.94 22.88
CA SER A 38 10.67 8.81 21.99
C SER A 38 9.84 7.79 22.76
N SER A 39 8.53 7.96 22.78
CA SER A 39 7.61 6.86 23.07
C SER A 39 7.61 5.92 21.87
N THR A 40 8.81 5.52 21.43
CA THR A 40 9.01 4.28 20.70
C THR A 40 9.05 3.21 21.79
N SER A 41 7.91 3.02 22.45
CA SER A 41 7.68 1.72 23.08
C SER A 41 7.62 0.79 21.89
N ALA A 42 8.69 0.02 21.68
CA ALA A 42 8.64 -1.09 20.75
C ALA A 42 7.35 -1.86 21.08
N PRO A 43 6.47 -2.09 20.11
CA PRO A 43 5.24 -2.82 20.35
C PRO A 43 5.57 -4.15 21.04
N PRO A 44 4.72 -4.62 21.97
CA PRO A 44 4.90 -5.92 22.57
C PRO A 44 5.09 -7.00 21.49
N PRO A 45 5.89 -8.05 21.75
CA PRO A 45 6.11 -9.13 20.78
C PRO A 45 4.80 -9.75 20.29
N ASP A 46 3.78 -9.79 21.15
CA ASP A 46 2.44 -10.34 20.85
C ASP A 46 1.50 -9.34 20.15
N TYR A 47 2.00 -8.20 19.66
CA TYR A 47 1.15 -7.18 19.03
C TYR A 47 0.49 -7.73 17.76
N PHE A 48 1.23 -8.51 16.95
CA PHE A 48 0.66 -9.13 15.76
C PHE A 48 -0.52 -10.04 16.09
N ASP A 49 -0.38 -10.91 17.09
CA ASP A 49 -1.40 -11.89 17.47
C ASP A 49 -2.68 -11.24 17.98
N LYS A 50 -2.57 -10.05 18.58
CA LYS A 50 -3.73 -9.27 19.02
C LYS A 50 -4.43 -8.57 17.87
N ILE A 51 -3.69 -8.07 16.89
CA ILE A 51 -4.21 -7.23 15.81
C ILE A 51 -4.71 -8.05 14.62
N TRP A 52 -4.04 -9.16 14.30
CA TRP A 52 -4.40 -10.02 13.17
C TRP A 52 -5.87 -10.50 13.20
N PRO A 53 -6.46 -10.92 14.34
CA PRO A 53 -7.87 -11.32 14.38
C PRO A 53 -8.83 -10.19 13.97
N LEU A 54 -8.54 -8.95 14.38
CA LEU A 54 -9.36 -7.79 14.02
C LEU A 54 -9.23 -7.48 12.53
N LEU A 55 -8.00 -7.52 12.00
CA LEU A 55 -7.75 -7.34 10.57
C LEU A 55 -8.44 -8.43 9.75
N LYS A 56 -8.34 -9.70 10.17
CA LYS A 56 -8.99 -10.83 9.52
C LYS A 56 -10.51 -10.68 9.52
N GLN A 57 -11.11 -10.26 10.63
CA GLN A 57 -12.55 -10.03 10.71
C GLN A 57 -13.00 -8.91 9.75
N ALA A 58 -12.30 -7.78 9.74
CA ALA A 58 -12.61 -6.68 8.83
C ALA A 58 -12.44 -7.09 7.36
N LEU A 59 -11.38 -7.86 7.05
CA LEU A 59 -11.13 -8.39 5.72
C LEU A 59 -12.24 -9.34 5.26
N GLN A 60 -12.67 -10.26 6.12
CA GLN A 60 -13.77 -11.17 5.83
C GLN A 60 -15.09 -10.41 5.65
N ALA A 61 -15.32 -9.33 6.41
CA ALA A 61 -16.49 -8.49 6.22
C ALA A 61 -16.49 -7.82 4.85
N ILE A 62 -15.36 -7.26 4.41
CA ILE A 62 -15.20 -6.68 3.07
C ILE A 62 -15.42 -7.74 1.98
N LEU A 63 -14.79 -8.91 2.11
CA LEU A 63 -14.91 -10.02 1.15
C LEU A 63 -16.35 -10.56 1.06
N ASN A 64 -17.11 -10.56 2.15
CA ASN A 64 -18.50 -11.03 2.18
C ASN A 64 -19.52 -9.90 1.92
N GLY A 65 -19.10 -8.64 1.97
CA GLY A 65 -19.92 -7.47 1.61
C GLY A 65 -20.80 -7.04 2.77
N THR A 66 -20.36 -7.39 3.97
CA THR A 66 -21.01 -7.06 5.21
C THR A 66 -20.31 -5.86 5.83
N THR A 67 -21.03 -5.14 6.68
CA THR A 67 -20.46 -4.01 7.41
C THR A 67 -19.49 -4.54 8.47
N SER A 68 -18.25 -4.06 8.45
CA SER A 68 -17.29 -4.38 9.50
C SER A 68 -17.67 -3.62 10.78
N PRO A 69 -17.68 -4.28 11.95
CA PRO A 69 -17.88 -3.59 13.23
C PRO A 69 -16.65 -2.75 13.64
N THR A 70 -15.53 -2.89 12.94
CA THR A 70 -14.26 -2.26 13.29
C THR A 70 -14.08 -0.93 12.57
N ASN A 71 -13.54 0.07 13.29
CA ASN A 71 -13.24 1.38 12.73
C ASN A 71 -12.09 1.30 11.71
N GLU A 72 -12.33 1.77 10.48
CA GLU A 72 -11.36 1.76 9.38
C GLU A 72 -10.07 2.52 9.70
N GLU A 73 -10.14 3.68 10.32
CA GLU A 73 -8.98 4.49 10.71
C GLU A 73 -8.07 3.75 11.70
N GLN A 74 -8.66 2.97 12.62
CA GLN A 74 -7.87 2.13 13.52
C GLN A 74 -7.17 1.01 12.75
N LEU A 75 -7.85 0.37 11.80
CA LEU A 75 -7.25 -0.67 10.96
C LEU A 75 -6.05 -0.12 10.17
N TYR A 76 -6.17 1.08 9.59
CA TYR A 76 -5.05 1.74 8.89
C TYR A 76 -3.82 1.94 9.79
N ARG A 77 -4.04 2.49 11.00
CA ARG A 77 -2.96 2.70 11.98
C ARG A 77 -2.30 1.38 12.39
N HIS A 78 -3.10 0.34 12.57
CA HIS A 78 -2.60 -0.99 12.90
C HIS A 78 -1.72 -1.58 11.79
N ILE A 79 -2.15 -1.47 10.53
CA ILE A 79 -1.39 -1.96 9.38
C ILE A 79 -0.08 -1.18 9.23
N GLU A 80 -0.13 0.14 9.32
CA GLU A 80 1.07 0.99 9.29
C GLU A 80 2.05 0.61 10.39
N HIS A 81 1.56 0.44 11.62
CA HIS A 81 2.40 0.03 12.73
C HIS A 81 3.04 -1.35 12.51
N LEU A 82 2.27 -2.33 12.02
CA LEU A 82 2.81 -3.66 11.69
C LEU A 82 3.89 -3.62 10.60
N CYS A 83 3.74 -2.72 9.62
CA CYS A 83 4.69 -2.59 8.53
C CYS A 83 5.96 -1.80 8.90
N THR A 84 5.89 -0.94 9.92
CA THR A 84 7.03 -0.15 10.41
C THR A 84 7.92 -0.92 11.39
N ILE A 85 7.41 -1.98 12.02
CA ILE A 85 8.19 -2.86 12.89
C ILE A 85 9.20 -3.62 12.02
N THR A 86 10.46 -3.21 12.10
CA THR A 86 11.58 -3.98 11.55
C THR A 86 11.82 -5.20 12.44
N SER A 87 12.05 -6.35 11.81
CA SER A 87 12.30 -7.68 12.39
C SER A 87 12.49 -7.70 13.92
N THR A 88 11.56 -8.32 14.64
CA THR A 88 11.78 -8.68 16.05
C THR A 88 13.00 -9.59 16.13
N SER A 89 13.93 -9.30 17.04
CA SER A 89 15.29 -9.85 17.10
C SER A 89 15.42 -11.38 17.10
N ASP A 90 14.32 -12.10 17.30
CA ASP A 90 14.35 -13.53 17.61
C ASP A 90 13.70 -14.39 16.50
N THR A 91 13.06 -13.79 15.49
CA THR A 91 12.41 -14.51 14.38
C THR A 91 12.82 -13.93 13.03
N ASN A 92 13.27 -14.79 12.11
CA ASN A 92 13.72 -14.43 10.76
C ASN A 92 12.60 -13.85 9.85
N SER A 93 11.39 -13.64 10.35
CA SER A 93 10.23 -13.16 9.59
C SER A 93 9.75 -11.81 10.14
N SER A 94 9.71 -10.78 9.29
CA SER A 94 9.11 -9.50 9.66
C SER A 94 7.59 -9.63 9.85
N PRO A 95 6.97 -8.85 10.74
CA PRO A 95 5.50 -8.83 10.87
C PRO A 95 4.78 -8.48 9.56
N ALA A 96 5.40 -7.67 8.70
CA ALA A 96 4.89 -7.36 7.36
C ALA A 96 4.86 -8.59 6.43
N SER A 97 5.89 -9.45 6.49
CA SER A 97 5.93 -10.70 5.74
C SER A 97 4.83 -11.66 6.20
N LEU A 98 4.66 -11.80 7.52
CA LEU A 98 3.60 -12.61 8.10
C LEU A 98 2.20 -12.09 7.73
N LEU A 99 2.03 -10.77 7.72
CA LEU A 99 0.78 -10.12 7.29
C LEU A 99 0.45 -10.46 5.83
N TYR A 100 1.43 -10.38 4.93
CA TYR A 100 1.26 -10.70 3.51
C TYR A 100 0.87 -12.17 3.30
N GLU A 101 1.58 -13.12 3.95
CA GLU A 101 1.26 -14.55 3.80
C GLU A 101 -0.11 -14.91 4.38
N ASN A 102 -0.48 -14.32 5.51
CA ASN A 102 -1.80 -14.53 6.08
C ASN A 102 -2.92 -13.90 5.23
N LEU A 103 -2.66 -12.76 4.59
CA LEU A 103 -3.59 -12.13 3.66
C LEU A 103 -3.87 -13.03 2.46
N LYS A 104 -2.83 -13.61 1.87
CA LYS A 104 -2.96 -14.58 0.77
C LYS A 104 -3.85 -15.76 1.16
N LYS A 105 -3.59 -16.38 2.31
CA LYS A 105 -4.42 -17.50 2.81
C LYS A 105 -5.90 -17.12 2.93
N VAL A 106 -6.21 -15.93 3.43
CA VAL A 106 -7.62 -15.48 3.54
C VAL A 106 -8.27 -15.34 2.16
N PHE A 107 -7.51 -14.90 1.15
CA PHE A 107 -8.01 -14.84 -0.22
C PHE A 107 -8.21 -16.22 -0.82
N ASP A 108 -7.24 -17.13 -0.64
CA ASP A 108 -7.34 -18.51 -1.09
C ASP A 108 -8.58 -19.18 -0.51
N ASP A 109 -8.77 -19.06 0.81
CA ASP A 109 -9.94 -19.59 1.52
C ASP A 109 -11.23 -19.00 0.96
N HIS A 110 -11.30 -17.67 0.73
CA HIS A 110 -12.49 -17.02 0.20
C HIS A 110 -12.83 -17.50 -1.21
N VAL A 111 -11.84 -17.63 -2.11
CA VAL A 111 -12.06 -18.16 -3.46
C VAL A 111 -12.61 -19.58 -3.39
N GLN A 112 -12.08 -20.43 -2.52
CA GLN A 112 -12.60 -21.79 -2.30
C GLN A 112 -14.04 -21.81 -1.78
N THR A 113 -14.51 -20.75 -1.11
CA THR A 113 -15.93 -20.63 -0.71
C THR A 113 -16.85 -20.15 -1.83
N VAL A 114 -16.36 -19.29 -2.73
CA VAL A 114 -17.14 -18.71 -3.82
C VAL A 114 -17.24 -19.67 -5.02
N LEU A 115 -16.17 -20.41 -5.29
CA LEU A 115 -16.06 -21.29 -6.45
C LEU A 115 -17.16 -22.37 -6.53
N PRO A 116 -17.53 -23.07 -5.43
CA PRO A 116 -18.61 -24.06 -5.48
C PRO A 116 -19.98 -23.47 -5.83
N ALA A 117 -20.26 -22.21 -5.44
CA ALA A 117 -21.51 -21.54 -5.81
C ALA A 117 -21.52 -21.21 -7.31
N LEU A 118 -20.39 -20.76 -7.86
CA LEU A 118 -20.22 -20.51 -9.30
C LEU A 118 -20.30 -21.79 -10.13
N LEU A 119 -19.76 -22.89 -9.62
CA LEU A 119 -19.71 -24.18 -10.31
C LEU A 119 -20.92 -25.09 -10.06
N SER A 120 -21.82 -24.75 -9.13
CA SER A 120 -23.05 -25.53 -8.91
C SER A 120 -24.21 -25.04 -9.76
N GLU A 121 -24.21 -23.76 -10.16
CA GLU A 121 -25.20 -23.16 -11.07
C GLU A 121 -24.82 -23.32 -12.55
N MET A 122 -24.38 -24.50 -12.97
CA MET A 122 -24.06 -24.81 -14.39
C MET A 122 -25.30 -25.15 -15.22
N GLY A 123 -26.43 -24.52 -14.92
CA GLY A 123 -27.68 -24.69 -15.65
C GLY A 123 -27.66 -23.98 -17.00
N ASP A 124 -28.56 -23.02 -17.22
CA ASP A 124 -28.58 -22.19 -18.43
C ASP A 124 -27.28 -21.36 -18.55
N SER A 125 -26.65 -21.39 -19.72
CA SER A 125 -25.46 -20.60 -20.02
C SER A 125 -25.67 -19.10 -19.79
N ASN A 126 -26.90 -18.58 -19.92
CA ASN A 126 -27.17 -17.16 -19.66
C ASN A 126 -27.13 -16.82 -18.17
N ASP A 127 -27.71 -17.68 -17.33
CA ASP A 127 -27.75 -17.48 -15.88
C ASP A 127 -26.37 -17.64 -15.26
N TYR A 128 -25.59 -18.62 -15.73
CA TYR A 128 -24.18 -18.76 -15.37
C TYR A 128 -23.36 -17.50 -15.70
N LEU A 129 -23.50 -16.95 -16.91
CA LEU A 129 -22.76 -15.74 -17.30
C LEU A 129 -23.18 -14.51 -16.48
N ARG A 130 -24.46 -14.39 -16.11
CA ARG A 130 -24.94 -13.31 -15.23
C ARG A 130 -24.40 -13.44 -13.82
N LEU A 131 -24.41 -14.66 -13.27
CA LEU A 131 -23.85 -14.94 -11.95
C LEU A 131 -22.35 -14.66 -11.92
N LEU A 132 -21.61 -15.12 -12.94
CA LEU A 132 -20.19 -14.86 -13.10
C LEU A 132 -19.90 -13.35 -13.19
N ASN A 133 -20.63 -12.62 -14.03
CA ASN A 133 -20.44 -11.18 -14.20
C ASN A 133 -20.71 -10.41 -12.90
N THR A 134 -21.78 -10.77 -12.18
CA THR A 134 -22.12 -10.13 -10.90
C THR A 134 -21.07 -10.43 -9.84
N THR A 135 -20.63 -11.69 -9.75
CA THR A 135 -19.60 -12.11 -8.80
C THR A 135 -18.25 -11.44 -9.10
N TRP A 136 -17.92 -11.26 -10.39
CA TRP A 136 -16.72 -10.55 -10.82
C TRP A 136 -16.78 -9.06 -10.52
N ASP A 137 -17.92 -8.41 -10.72
CA ASP A 137 -18.10 -6.99 -10.40
C ASP A 137 -17.97 -6.75 -8.88
N ASP A 138 -18.65 -7.57 -8.09
CA ASP A 138 -18.54 -7.59 -6.63
C ASP A 138 -17.09 -7.79 -6.19
N HIS A 139 -16.41 -8.80 -6.73
CA HIS A 139 -15.00 -9.07 -6.45
C HIS A 139 -14.13 -7.86 -6.82
N SER A 140 -14.39 -7.21 -7.95
CA SER A 140 -13.65 -6.03 -8.40
C SER A 140 -13.81 -4.86 -7.43
N ILE A 141 -15.03 -4.58 -6.96
CA ILE A 141 -15.28 -3.52 -5.96
C ILE A 141 -14.56 -3.84 -4.65
N ARG A 142 -14.66 -5.08 -4.16
CA ARG A 142 -14.00 -5.52 -2.92
C ARG A 142 -12.49 -5.42 -3.03
N SER A 143 -11.92 -5.75 -4.20
CA SER A 143 -10.49 -5.62 -4.46
C SER A 143 -9.97 -4.19 -4.26
N ILE A 144 -10.77 -3.19 -4.65
CA ILE A 144 -10.44 -1.78 -4.48
C ILE A 144 -10.45 -1.39 -3.00
N LEU A 145 -11.42 -1.88 -2.21
CA LEU A 145 -11.49 -1.61 -0.77
C LEU A 145 -10.31 -2.21 -0.02
N ILE A 146 -9.99 -3.46 -0.31
CA ILE A 146 -8.80 -4.14 0.24
C ILE A 146 -7.54 -3.37 -0.16
N ARG A 147 -7.50 -2.80 -1.37
CA ARG A 147 -6.41 -1.93 -1.83
C ARG A 147 -6.20 -0.68 -1.05
N GLN A 148 -7.29 -0.03 -0.72
CA GLN A 148 -7.20 1.14 0.12
C GLN A 148 -6.65 0.71 1.48
N LEU A 149 -7.21 -0.34 2.08
CA LEU A 149 -6.84 -0.83 3.41
C LEU A 149 -5.35 -1.21 3.53
N PHE A 150 -4.82 -1.96 2.57
CA PHE A 150 -3.45 -2.49 2.61
C PHE A 150 -2.43 -1.70 1.77
N ILE A 151 -2.75 -0.46 1.38
CA ILE A 151 -1.86 0.36 0.53
C ILE A 151 -0.46 0.56 1.14
N TYR A 152 -0.36 0.61 2.47
CA TYR A 152 0.90 0.79 3.16
C TYR A 152 1.79 -0.46 3.05
N LEU A 153 1.20 -1.64 3.16
CA LEU A 153 1.90 -2.92 2.99
C LEU A 153 2.46 -3.06 1.57
N ASP A 154 1.69 -2.63 0.56
CA ASP A 154 2.12 -2.64 -0.85
C ASP A 154 3.29 -1.67 -1.11
N ARG A 155 3.25 -0.46 -0.50
CA ARG A 155 4.31 0.54 -0.68
C ARG A 155 5.59 0.26 0.11
N THR A 156 5.51 -0.51 1.18
CA THR A 156 6.68 -0.76 2.05
C THR A 156 7.25 -2.15 1.86
N TYR A 157 6.43 -3.19 1.93
CA TYR A 157 6.93 -4.56 1.90
C TYR A 157 7.08 -5.11 0.48
N VAL A 158 6.06 -4.96 -0.38
CA VAL A 158 6.07 -5.54 -1.74
C VAL A 158 7.22 -4.98 -2.59
N LEU A 159 7.46 -3.67 -2.51
CA LEU A 159 8.56 -3.01 -3.22
C LEU A 159 9.94 -3.48 -2.75
N HIS A 160 10.12 -3.76 -1.44
CA HIS A 160 11.40 -4.17 -0.89
C HIS A 160 11.66 -5.68 -1.00
N ALA A 161 10.62 -6.51 -0.93
CA ALA A 161 10.73 -7.96 -0.99
C ALA A 161 10.62 -8.53 -2.41
N SER A 162 10.34 -7.71 -3.43
CA SER A 162 10.16 -8.12 -4.84
C SER A 162 9.13 -9.25 -5.02
N VAL A 163 8.13 -9.31 -4.14
CA VAL A 163 7.02 -10.26 -4.22
C VAL A 163 5.93 -9.72 -5.16
N PRO A 164 5.07 -10.60 -5.73
CA PRO A 164 3.92 -10.15 -6.49
C PRO A 164 3.08 -9.20 -5.63
N SER A 165 2.60 -8.12 -6.23
CA SER A 165 1.70 -7.22 -5.51
C SER A 165 0.50 -8.01 -5.00
N ILE A 166 0.04 -7.65 -3.81
CA ILE A 166 -1.17 -8.22 -3.20
C ILE A 166 -2.32 -8.23 -4.22
N TRP A 167 -2.37 -7.18 -5.04
CA TRP A 167 -3.33 -6.99 -6.13
C TRP A 167 -3.19 -8.02 -7.24
N GLN A 168 -1.96 -8.34 -7.67
CA GLN A 168 -1.74 -9.35 -8.70
C GLN A 168 -2.17 -10.74 -8.21
N VAL A 169 -1.97 -11.06 -6.93
CA VAL A 169 -2.42 -12.33 -6.37
C VAL A 169 -3.96 -12.36 -6.26
N PHE A 170 -4.57 -11.32 -5.69
CA PHE A 170 -6.02 -11.25 -5.48
C PHE A 170 -6.81 -11.21 -6.79
N ILE A 171 -6.34 -10.45 -7.79
CA ILE A 171 -6.98 -10.36 -9.11
C ILE A 171 -6.62 -11.59 -9.97
N GLY A 172 -5.38 -12.09 -9.89
CA GLY A 172 -4.88 -13.17 -10.72
C GLY A 172 -5.49 -14.54 -10.41
N MET A 173 -5.83 -14.80 -9.13
CA MET A 173 -6.44 -16.07 -8.73
C MET A 173 -7.82 -16.33 -9.30
N ASN A 174 -8.58 -15.29 -9.65
CA ASN A 174 -9.95 -15.50 -10.15
C ASN A 174 -10.03 -15.76 -11.66
N LEU A 175 -8.99 -15.42 -12.43
CA LEU A 175 -9.05 -15.48 -13.89
C LEU A 175 -8.25 -16.64 -14.50
N ILE A 176 -7.17 -17.08 -13.85
CA ILE A 176 -6.24 -18.04 -14.45
C ILE A 176 -6.62 -19.50 -14.12
N ASP A 177 -7.13 -19.78 -12.92
CA ASP A 177 -7.48 -21.15 -12.53
C ASP A 177 -8.77 -21.67 -13.20
N ASN A 178 -9.71 -20.77 -13.52
CA ASN A 178 -10.91 -21.13 -14.30
C ASN A 178 -10.59 -21.43 -15.78
N GLN A 179 -9.50 -20.90 -16.33
CA GLN A 179 -9.10 -21.14 -17.72
C GLN A 179 -8.11 -22.32 -17.86
N LEU A 180 -7.24 -22.53 -16.87
CA LEU A 180 -6.28 -23.63 -16.90
C LEU A 180 -6.89 -24.99 -16.52
N SER A 181 -7.94 -25.02 -15.70
CA SER A 181 -8.66 -26.27 -15.39
C SER A 181 -9.59 -26.74 -16.52
N PHE A 182 -10.11 -25.83 -17.35
CA PHE A 182 -10.91 -26.16 -18.54
C PHE A 182 -10.07 -26.61 -19.74
N SER A 183 -8.77 -26.30 -19.77
CA SER A 183 -7.86 -26.75 -20.85
C SER A 183 -7.22 -28.13 -20.57
N GLY A 184 -7.60 -28.80 -19.48
CA GLY A 184 -6.97 -30.02 -18.99
C GLY A 184 -7.79 -31.32 -19.07
N ASN A 185 -8.97 -31.33 -19.70
CA ASN A 185 -9.77 -32.54 -19.95
C ASN A 185 -10.26 -32.61 -21.40
#